data_AF-A0A4S8KZ76-F1
#
_entry.id   AF-A0A4S8KZ76-F1
#
_cell.length_a   1.000
_cell.length_b   1.000
_cell.length_c   1.000
_cell.angle_alpha   90.00
_cell.angle_beta   90.00
_cell.angle_gamma   90.00
#
_symmetry.space_group_name_H-M   'P 1'
#
loop_
_entity.id
_entity.type
_entity.pdbx_description
1 polymer ?
#
loop_
_entity_poly.entity_id
_entity_poly.type
_entity_poly.pdbx_seq_one_letter_code
_entity_poly.pdbx_strand_id
1 'polypeptide(L)'
;MGAFTDNLDVADMLFRMGIPLWLVRPTTLLASTRIDKVVAPLDETFEHHLPLRAPGLELDVSHRVPEHELIYTGLPGSYRRYLKMGLYVYKLFSYPSLLGT
;
A
#
# COMPACT_ATOMS: atom_id res chain seq x y z
N MET A 1 -1.15 -1.11 3.22
CA MET A 1 -0.99 -2.32 4.06
C MET A 1 -2.17 -2.35 5.03
N GLY A 2 -3.00 -3.39 5.00
CA GLY A 2 -4.16 -3.55 5.91
C GLY A 2 -4.00 -4.78 6.79
N ALA A 3 -5.03 -5.14 7.55
CA ALA A 3 -4.99 -6.23 8.52
C ALA A 3 -5.68 -7.51 8.01
N PHE A 4 -5.13 -8.68 8.35
CA PHE A 4 -5.77 -9.97 8.10
C PHE A 4 -6.25 -10.53 9.43
N THR A 5 -7.50 -10.99 9.50
CA THR A 5 -8.03 -11.64 10.70
C THR A 5 -9.09 -12.65 10.33
N ASP A 6 -9.19 -13.74 11.06
CA ASP A 6 -10.27 -14.72 10.99
C ASP A 6 -11.35 -14.50 12.06
N ASN A 7 -11.04 -13.65 13.05
CA ASN A 7 -11.89 -13.30 14.17
C ASN A 7 -12.81 -12.12 13.81
N LEU A 8 -14.12 -12.32 13.95
CA LEU A 8 -15.13 -11.32 13.65
C LEU A 8 -15.10 -10.11 14.59
N ASP A 9 -14.80 -10.31 15.88
CA ASP A 9 -14.78 -9.22 16.86
C ASP A 9 -13.60 -8.27 16.59
N VAL A 10 -12.46 -8.85 16.22
CA VAL A 10 -11.27 -8.11 15.79
C VAL A 10 -11.54 -7.39 14.46
N ALA A 11 -12.23 -8.06 13.53
CA ALA A 11 -12.64 -7.45 12.26
C ALA A 11 -13.59 -6.25 12.46
N ASP A 12 -14.62 -6.37 13.31
CA ASP A 12 -15.54 -5.26 13.59
C ASP A 12 -14.81 -4.07 14.20
N MET A 13 -13.91 -4.33 15.15
CA MET A 13 -13.10 -3.28 15.76
C MET A 13 -12.22 -2.56 14.72
N LEU A 14 -11.50 -3.31 13.89
CA LEU A 14 -10.62 -2.75 12.85
C LEU A 14 -11.41 -1.98 11.79
N PHE A 15 -12.58 -2.50 11.40
CA PHE A 15 -13.48 -1.85 10.45
C PHE A 15 -13.97 -0.50 10.98
N ARG A 16 -14.41 -0.46 12.25
CA ARG A 16 -14.85 0.79 12.91
C ARG A 16 -13.73 1.82 13.05
N MET A 17 -12.47 1.37 13.14
CA MET A 17 -11.30 2.24 13.16
C MET A 17 -10.88 2.72 11.77
N GLY A 18 -11.58 2.32 10.70
CA GLY A 18 -11.27 2.71 9.33
C GLY A 18 -10.04 2.01 8.74
N ILE A 19 -9.58 0.92 9.36
CA ILE A 19 -8.44 0.15 8.89
C ILE A 19 -8.92 -0.84 7.82
N PRO A 20 -8.36 -0.82 6.60
CA PRO A 20 -8.66 -1.83 5.59
C PRO A 20 -8.32 -3.23 6.14
N LEU A 21 -9.28 -4.15 6.08
CA LEU A 21 -9.10 -5.51 6.60
C LEU A 21 -9.58 -6.58 5.61
N TRP A 22 -8.98 -7.75 5.70
CA TRP A 22 -9.38 -8.96 4.99
C TRP A 22 -9.78 -10.03 6.00
N LEU A 23 -11.07 -10.36 6.01
CA LEU A 23 -11.61 -11.42 6.86
C LEU A 23 -11.32 -12.78 6.23
N VAL A 24 -10.46 -13.57 6.86
CA VAL A 24 -10.09 -14.91 6.41
C VAL A 24 -11.13 -15.89 6.97
N ARG A 25 -11.77 -16.70 6.11
CA ARG A 25 -12.78 -17.68 6.54
C ARG A 25 -12.47 -19.06 6.00
N PRO A 26 -12.72 -20.13 6.78
CA PRO A 26 -12.72 -21.50 6.28
C PRO A 26 -13.67 -21.63 5.09
N THR A 27 -13.26 -22.41 4.08
CA THR A 27 -14.06 -22.67 2.88
C THR A 27 -15.41 -23.33 3.19
N THR A 28 -15.51 -24.05 4.30
CA THR A 28 -16.76 -24.64 4.80
C THR A 28 -17.83 -23.59 5.14
N LEU A 29 -17.44 -22.34 5.43
CA LEU A 29 -18.34 -21.24 5.79
C LEU A 29 -18.70 -20.32 4.62
N LEU A 30 -18.20 -20.60 3.40
CA LEU A 30 -18.50 -19.82 2.19
C LEU A 30 -20.02 -19.70 1.95
N ALA A 31 -20.77 -20.79 2.16
CA ALA A 31 -22.22 -20.82 1.94
C ALA A 31 -23.00 -19.89 2.90
N SER A 32 -22.47 -19.64 4.10
CA SER A 32 -23.07 -18.74 5.10
C SER A 32 -22.65 -17.28 4.95
N THR A 33 -21.64 -17.00 4.13
CA THR A 33 -21.08 -15.66 3.99
C THR A 33 -21.87 -14.90 2.93
N ARG A 34 -22.71 -13.97 3.38
CA ARG A 34 -23.50 -13.11 2.49
C ARG A 34 -22.55 -12.16 1.75
N ILE A 35 -22.44 -12.35 0.43
CA ILE A 35 -21.70 -11.46 -0.46
C ILE A 35 -22.73 -10.55 -1.13
N ASP A 36 -22.88 -9.33 -0.63
CA ASP A 36 -23.83 -8.37 -1.21
C ASP A 36 -23.36 -7.82 -2.55
N LYS A 37 -22.04 -7.81 -2.78
CA LYS A 37 -21.45 -7.31 -4.02
C LYS A 37 -20.13 -8.00 -4.32
N VAL A 38 -20.05 -8.63 -5.49
CA VAL A 38 -18.78 -9.02 -6.10
C VAL A 38 -18.24 -7.81 -6.85
N VAL A 39 -17.00 -7.45 -6.58
CA VAL A 39 -16.31 -6.40 -7.33
C VAL A 39 -15.21 -7.06 -8.13
N ALA A 40 -15.06 -6.64 -9.39
CA ALA A 40 -13.98 -7.13 -10.23
C ALA A 40 -12.62 -6.95 -9.53
N PRO A 41 -11.71 -7.93 -9.66
CA PRO A 41 -10.33 -7.76 -9.20
C PRO A 41 -9.74 -6.52 -9.88
N LEU A 42 -8.88 -5.81 -9.16
CA LEU A 42 -8.05 -4.78 -9.77
C LEU A 42 -7.00 -5.50 -10.60
N ASP A 43 -6.86 -5.11 -11.86
CA ASP A 43 -5.86 -5.64 -12.76
C ASP A 43 -4.94 -4.52 -13.21
N GLU A 44 -3.68 -4.85 -13.41
CA GLU A 44 -2.69 -3.91 -13.89
C GLU A 44 -2.99 -3.55 -15.35
N THR A 45 -2.91 -2.27 -15.70
CA THR A 45 -3.01 -1.86 -17.10
C THR A 45 -1.74 -2.22 -17.86
N PHE A 46 -1.83 -2.22 -19.19
CA PHE A 46 -0.67 -2.43 -20.06
C PHE A 46 0.49 -1.44 -19.81
N GLU A 47 0.22 -0.29 -19.20
CA GLU A 47 1.20 0.77 -18.91
C GLU A 47 1.76 0.68 -17.48
N HIS A 48 1.59 -0.45 -16.78
CA HIS A 48 2.02 -0.61 -15.39
C HIS A 48 1.35 0.35 -14.42
N HIS A 49 0.10 0.73 -14.69
CA HIS A 49 -0.73 1.48 -13.75
C HIS A 49 -1.79 0.54 -13.16
N LEU A 50 -1.94 0.56 -11.85
CA LEU A 50 -3.02 -0.15 -11.15
C LEU A 50 -4.13 0.87 -10.82
N PRO A 51 -5.26 0.84 -11.53
CA PRO A 51 -6.37 1.74 -11.26
C PRO A 51 -6.99 1.36 -9.92
N LEU A 52 -7.02 2.32 -8.99
CA LEU A 52 -7.65 2.11 -7.70
C LEU A 52 -9.16 2.34 -7.86
N ARG A 53 -9.94 1.81 -6.91
CA ARG A 53 -11.42 1.92 -6.96
C ARG A 53 -11.93 3.35 -6.73
N ALA A 54 -11.04 4.28 -6.38
CA ALA A 54 -11.34 5.69 -6.29
C ALA A 54 -11.16 6.35 -7.67
N PRO A 55 -12.15 7.14 -8.14
CA PRO A 55 -12.08 7.76 -9.47
C PRO A 55 -10.86 8.68 -9.59
N GLY A 56 -10.10 8.50 -10.67
CA GLY A 56 -8.90 9.30 -10.96
C GLY A 56 -7.66 8.95 -10.13
N LEU A 57 -7.71 7.87 -9.35
CA LEU A 57 -6.57 7.42 -8.54
C LEU A 57 -5.92 6.20 -9.20
N GLU A 58 -4.70 6.36 -9.69
CA GLU A 58 -3.92 5.30 -10.32
C GLU A 58 -2.58 5.16 -9.59
N LEU A 59 -2.18 3.92 -9.32
CA LEU A 59 -0.89 3.61 -8.71
C LEU A 59 0.08 3.19 -9.81
N ASP A 60 1.18 3.93 -9.98
CA ASP A 60 2.30 3.48 -10.80
C ASP A 60 2.99 2.28 -10.13
N VAL A 61 2.89 1.12 -10.77
CA VAL A 61 3.52 -0.14 -10.36
C VAL A 61 4.68 -0.52 -11.28
N SER A 62 5.11 0.38 -12.16
CA SER A 62 6.26 0.15 -13.02
C SER A 62 7.53 -0.11 -12.21
N HIS A 63 8.38 -1.00 -12.73
CA HIS A 63 9.69 -1.22 -12.15
C HIS A 63 10.50 0.08 -12.25
N ARG A 64 10.83 0.68 -11.10
CA ARG A 64 11.78 1.80 -11.07
C ARG A 64 13.16 1.29 -11.50
N VAL A 65 13.79 2.02 -12.41
CA VAL A 65 15.18 1.78 -12.83
C VAL A 65 16.03 2.98 -12.43
N PRO A 66 16.94 2.86 -11.44
CA PRO A 66 17.28 1.66 -10.66
C PRO A 66 16.18 1.23 -9.65
N GLU A 67 16.20 -0.05 -9.26
CA GLU A 67 15.25 -0.66 -8.30
C GLU A 67 15.18 0.12 -6.97
N HIS A 68 16.28 0.78 -6.61
CA HIS A 68 16.41 1.65 -5.45
C HIS A 68 17.03 2.99 -5.86
N GLU A 69 16.45 4.09 -5.38
CA GLU A 69 16.99 5.44 -5.61
C GLU A 69 18.42 5.51 -5.05
N LEU A 70 19.39 5.80 -5.92
CA LEU A 70 20.77 6.00 -5.51
C LEU A 70 20.91 7.36 -4.82
N ILE A 71 20.84 7.35 -3.49
CA ILE A 71 20.82 8.58 -2.67
C ILE A 71 22.19 9.28 -2.57
N TYR A 72 23.30 8.55 -2.74
CA TYR A 72 24.65 9.11 -2.67
C TYR A 72 25.70 8.22 -3.34
N THR A 73 26.57 8.83 -4.14
CA THR A 73 27.84 8.25 -4.64
C THR A 73 29.02 9.10 -4.18
N GLY A 74 30.04 8.48 -3.58
CA GLY A 74 31.24 9.17 -3.12
C GLY A 74 31.89 8.51 -1.90
N LEU A 75 32.86 9.22 -1.29
CA LEU A 75 33.63 8.70 -0.17
C LEU A 75 32.76 8.48 1.09
N PRO A 76 32.90 7.34 1.80
CA PRO A 76 32.04 6.98 2.92
C PRO A 76 32.12 7.93 4.12
N GLY A 77 33.22 8.67 4.26
CA GLY A 77 33.45 9.67 5.32
C GLY A 77 32.98 11.09 5.00
N SER A 78 32.39 11.35 3.82
CA SER A 78 31.93 12.70 3.47
C SER A 78 30.66 13.07 4.25
N TYR A 79 30.63 14.26 4.86
CA TYR A 79 29.42 14.80 5.50
C TYR A 79 28.22 14.86 4.53
N ARG A 80 28.48 14.98 3.22
CA ARG A 80 27.46 15.00 2.17
C ARG A 80 26.63 13.72 2.12
N ARG A 81 27.20 12.59 2.52
CA ARG A 81 26.48 11.32 2.64
C ARG A 81 25.35 11.42 3.66
N TYR A 82 25.66 11.88 4.88
CA TYR A 82 24.67 12.03 5.95
C TYR A 82 23.59 13.07 5.61
N LEU A 83 23.99 14.17 4.96
CA LEU A 83 23.04 15.18 4.48
C LEU A 83 22.06 14.59 3.44
N LYS A 84 22.57 13.83 2.46
CA LYS A 84 21.74 13.17 1.44
C LYS A 84 20.81 12.11 2.05
N MET A 85 21.30 11.33 3.01
CA MET A 85 20.47 10.39 3.77
C MET A 85 19.34 11.11 4.52
N GLY A 86 19.65 12.21 5.22
CA GLY A 86 18.65 13.01 5.92
C GLY A 86 17.58 13.59 4.98
N LEU A 87 17.99 14.09 3.81
CA LEU A 87 17.07 14.61 2.80
C LEU A 87 16.19 13.51 2.20
N TYR A 88 16.73 12.32 1.97
CA TYR A 88 15.95 11.17 1.48
C TYR A 88 14.89 10.75 2.51
N VAL A 89 15.28 10.60 3.78
CA VAL A 89 14.37 10.27 4.87
C VAL A 89 13.28 11.34 5.03
N TYR A 90 13.68 12.62 5.00
CA TYR A 90 12.73 13.74 5.06
C TYR A 90 11.72 13.68 3.92
N LYS A 91 12.17 13.47 2.67
CA LYS A 91 11.27 13.31 1.52
C LYS A 91 10.33 12.12 1.68
N LEU A 92 10.84 10.96 2.14
CA LEU A 92 10.03 9.77 2.34
C LEU A 92 8.87 10.01 3.30
N PHE A 93 9.10 10.77 4.38
CA PHE A 93 8.07 11.14 5.34
C PHE A 93 7.25 12.38 4.96
N SER A 94 7.77 13.22 4.06
CA SER A 94 7.09 14.42 3.56
C SER A 94 6.24 14.16 2.32
N TYR A 95 6.34 12.96 1.70
CA TYR A 95 5.37 12.55 0.70
C TYR A 95 3.99 12.54 1.37
N PRO A 96 3.01 13.29 0.87
CA PRO A 96 1.66 13.19 1.38
C PRO A 96 1.26 11.73 1.19
N SER A 97 0.79 11.12 2.28
CA SER A 97 0.22 9.78 2.21
C SER A 97 -0.77 9.77 1.04
N LEU A 98 -0.60 8.87 0.08
CA LEU A 98 -1.56 8.63 -1.01
C LEU A 98 -2.96 8.23 -0.48
N LEU A 99 -3.09 8.10 0.84
CA LEU A 99 -4.33 8.17 1.61
C LEU A 99 -4.61 9.64 1.98
N GLY A 100 -5.06 10.42 1.00
CA GLY A 100 -5.64 11.74 1.25
C GLY A 100 -7.01 11.62 1.94
N THR A 101 -7.25 12.54 2.88
CA THR A 101 -8.53 12.86 3.52
C THR A 101 -9.64 13.16 2.53
#